data_AF-A0A530QRU9-F1
#
_entry.id   AF-A0A530QRU9-F1
#
_cell.length_a   1.000
_cell.length_b   1.000
_cell.length_c   1.000
_cell.angle_alpha   90.00
_cell.angle_beta   90.00
_cell.angle_gamma   90.00
#
_symmetry.space_group_name_H-M   'P 1'
#
loop_
_entity.id
_entity.type
_entity.pdbx_description
1 polymer ?
#
loop_
_entity_poly.entity_id
_entity_poly.type
_entity_poly.pdbx_seq_one_letter_code
_entity_poly.pdbx_strand_id
1 'polypeptide(L)'
;MGVKMSLELSDGLFDLRRLVAEYEHEARVLAPEDARILARCIKELGIKAREMENRLSRLLWNEQARAERAAEAERIAEAACRPGSNVMLFPVIPRPFSDGQPGDAA
;
A
#
# COMPACT_ATOMS: atom_id res chain seq x y z
N MET A 1 -18.50 -6.14 -5.54
CA MET A 1 -17.70 -6.57 -6.72
C MET A 1 -16.54 -7.41 -6.20
N GLY A 2 -16.57 -8.72 -6.42
CA GLY A 2 -15.49 -9.61 -5.99
C GLY A 2 -14.21 -9.27 -6.74
N VAL A 3 -13.10 -9.10 -6.01
CA VAL A 3 -11.77 -8.97 -6.60
C VAL A 3 -11.53 -10.25 -7.39
N LYS A 4 -11.49 -10.13 -8.73
CA LYS A 4 -11.10 -11.25 -9.60
C LYS A 4 -9.62 -11.51 -9.31
N MET A 5 -9.34 -12.43 -8.39
CA MET A 5 -7.99 -12.89 -8.09
C MET A 5 -7.46 -13.55 -9.36
N SER A 6 -6.71 -12.77 -10.15
CA SER A 6 -6.01 -13.30 -11.32
C SER A 6 -4.87 -14.17 -10.80
N LEU A 7 -5.02 -15.49 -10.96
CA LEU A 7 -4.02 -16.51 -10.64
C LEU A 7 -3.00 -16.68 -11.79
N GLU A 8 -2.94 -15.73 -12.73
CA GLU A 8 -2.11 -15.82 -13.92
C GLU A 8 -0.61 -16.01 -13.65
N LEU A 9 -0.10 -15.48 -12.52
CA LEU A 9 1.30 -15.69 -12.13
C LEU A 9 1.54 -17.15 -11.71
N SER A 10 0.68 -17.70 -10.85
CA SER A 10 0.81 -19.09 -10.40
C SER A 10 0.56 -20.06 -11.55
N ASP A 11 -0.48 -19.82 -12.36
CA ASP A 11 -0.82 -20.66 -13.51
C ASP A 11 0.34 -20.69 -14.50
N GLY A 12 0.90 -19.51 -14.83
CA GLY A 12 2.04 -19.43 -15.74
C GLY A 12 3.33 -20.05 -15.19
N LEU A 13 3.54 -20.06 -13.86
CA LEU A 13 4.65 -20.80 -13.23
C LEU A 13 4.46 -22.32 -13.34
N PHE A 14 3.23 -22.82 -13.17
CA PHE A 14 2.92 -24.24 -13.36
C PHE A 14 3.08 -24.67 -14.82
N ASP A 15 2.66 -23.82 -15.76
CA ASP A 15 2.85 -24.06 -17.19
C ASP A 15 4.34 -24.07 -17.56
N LEU A 16 5.13 -23.13 -17.02
CA LEU A 16 6.58 -23.09 -17.21
C LEU A 16 7.25 -24.38 -16.71
N ARG A 17 6.87 -24.84 -15.51
CA ARG A 17 7.38 -26.10 -14.94
C ARG A 17 7.05 -27.28 -15.84
N ARG A 18 5.82 -27.36 -16.36
CA ARG A 18 5.40 -28.44 -17.25
C ARG A 18 6.22 -28.44 -18.54
N LEU A 19 6.54 -27.26 -19.08
CA LEU A 19 7.31 -27.11 -20.32
C LEU A 19 8.75 -27.61 -20.17
N VAL A 20 9.36 -27.42 -19.00
CA VAL A 20 10.73 -27.89 -18.73
C VAL A 20 10.80 -29.32 -18.17
N ALA A 21 9.68 -29.91 -17.74
CA ALA A 21 9.65 -31.25 -17.16
C ALA A 21 10.17 -32.33 -18.12
N GLU A 22 9.97 -32.14 -19.43
CA GLU A 22 10.48 -33.08 -20.46
C GLU A 22 12.02 -33.14 -20.50
N TYR A 23 12.70 -32.11 -20.02
CA TYR A 23 14.17 -32.06 -19.95
C TYR A 23 14.72 -32.81 -18.71
N GLU A 24 13.88 -33.23 -17.76
CA GLU A 24 14.33 -33.96 -16.57
C GLU A 24 14.70 -35.41 -16.87
N HIS A 25 14.24 -35.97 -17.99
CA HIS A 25 14.41 -37.39 -18.31
C HIS A 25 15.44 -37.63 -19.41
N GLU A 26 15.64 -36.67 -20.31
CA GLU A 26 16.55 -36.78 -21.44
C GLU A 26 17.27 -35.46 -21.71
N ALA A 27 18.55 -35.53 -22.10
CA ALA A 27 19.30 -34.38 -22.57
C ALA A 27 18.70 -33.89 -23.91
N ARG A 28 18.04 -32.73 -23.87
CA ARG A 28 17.45 -32.09 -25.05
C ARG A 28 18.11 -30.76 -25.34
N VAL A 29 18.22 -30.45 -26.63
CA VAL A 29 18.70 -29.14 -27.11
C VAL A 29 17.49 -28.27 -27.39
N LEU A 30 17.42 -27.12 -26.71
CA LEU A 30 16.40 -26.11 -26.96
C LEU A 30 16.78 -25.31 -28.21
N ALA A 31 15.88 -25.22 -29.20
CA ALA A 31 16.15 -24.42 -30.38
C ALA A 31 16.23 -22.93 -30.00
N PRO A 32 16.99 -22.10 -30.72
CA PRO A 32 17.11 -20.67 -30.39
C PRO A 32 15.78 -19.92 -30.34
N GLU A 33 14.80 -20.32 -31.16
CA GLU A 33 13.46 -19.72 -31.16
C GLU A 33 12.69 -20.07 -29.89
N ASP A 34 12.71 -21.34 -29.47
CA ASP A 34 12.08 -21.79 -28.22
C ASP A 34 12.73 -21.14 -27.00
N ALA A 35 14.05 -20.97 -27.02
CA ALA A 35 14.78 -20.25 -25.98
C ALA A 35 14.33 -18.79 -25.85
N ARG A 36 14.04 -18.11 -26.96
CA ARG A 36 13.50 -16.74 -26.94
C ARG A 36 12.08 -16.70 -26.38
N ILE A 37 11.25 -17.68 -26.74
CA ILE A 37 9.88 -17.79 -26.21
C ILE A 37 9.94 -18.01 -24.69
N LEU A 38 10.79 -18.93 -24.23
CA LEU A 38 11.00 -19.21 -22.80
C LEU A 38 11.47 -17.96 -22.04
N ALA A 39 12.45 -17.23 -22.59
CA ALA A 39 12.94 -16.00 -22.00
C ALA A 39 11.85 -14.92 -21.91
N ARG A 40 10.97 -14.81 -22.92
CA ARG A 40 9.82 -13.90 -22.88
C ARG A 40 8.83 -14.29 -21.80
N CYS A 41 8.47 -15.57 -21.69
CA CYS A 41 7.57 -16.06 -20.66
C CYS A 41 8.11 -15.80 -19.25
N ILE A 42 9.40 -16.08 -19.00
CA ILE A 42 10.05 -15.78 -17.72
C ILE A 42 9.99 -14.27 -17.42
N LYS A 43 10.25 -13.42 -18.42
CA LYS A 43 10.16 -11.96 -18.26
C LYS A 43 8.74 -11.52 -17.87
N GLU A 44 7.71 -12.05 -18.53
CA GLU A 44 6.31 -11.73 -18.23
C GLU A 44 5.92 -12.15 -16.81
N LEU A 45 6.32 -13.34 -16.37
CA LEU A 45 6.10 -13.81 -15.01
C LEU A 45 6.83 -12.91 -13.99
N GLY A 46 8.07 -12.50 -14.29
CA GLY A 46 8.82 -11.56 -13.46
C GLY A 46 8.12 -10.21 -13.29
N ILE A 47 7.53 -9.66 -14.35
CA ILE A 47 6.74 -8.43 -14.28
C ILE A 47 5.51 -8.62 -13.37
N LYS A 48 4.76 -9.71 -13.56
CA LYS A 48 3.58 -10.02 -12.73
C LYS A 48 3.93 -10.21 -11.26
N ALA A 49 5.04 -10.88 -10.96
CA ALA A 49 5.56 -11.03 -9.59
C ALA A 49 5.88 -9.67 -8.96
N ARG A 50 6.58 -8.80 -9.71
CA ARG A 50 6.91 -7.45 -9.23
C ARG A 50 5.68 -6.59 -8.97
N GLU A 51 4.66 -6.67 -9.83
CA GLU A 51 3.40 -5.99 -9.59
C GLU A 51 2.71 -6.47 -8.32
N MET A 52 2.71 -7.79 -8.08
CA MET A 52 2.14 -8.37 -6.87
C MET A 52 2.88 -7.89 -5.62
N GLU A 53 4.22 -7.89 -5.64
CA GLU A 53 5.05 -7.34 -4.55
C GLU A 53 4.71 -5.87 -4.28
N ASN A 54 4.63 -5.03 -5.31
CA ASN A 54 4.31 -3.61 -5.15
C ASN A 54 2.92 -3.40 -4.55
N ARG A 55 1.94 -4.22 -4.95
CA ARG A 55 0.58 -4.18 -4.39
C ARG A 55 0.59 -4.58 -2.91
N LEU A 56 1.32 -5.64 -2.56
CA LEU A 56 1.45 -6.09 -1.18
C LEU A 56 2.15 -5.04 -0.30
N SER A 57 3.28 -4.51 -0.74
CA SER A 57 4.01 -3.45 -0.01
C SER A 57 3.13 -2.23 0.26
N ARG A 58 2.35 -1.81 -0.74
CA ARG A 58 1.39 -0.70 -0.58
C ARG A 58 0.29 -1.04 0.44
N LEU A 59 -0.23 -2.26 0.45
CA LEU A 59 -1.23 -2.68 1.43
C LEU A 59 -0.65 -2.65 2.85
N LEU A 60 0.53 -3.23 3.05
CA LEU A 60 1.21 -3.27 4.34
C LEU A 60 1.55 -1.87 4.86
N TRP A 61 2.08 -0.99 4.01
CA TRP A 61 2.33 0.40 4.40
C TRP A 61 1.06 1.15 4.78
N ASN A 62 -0.02 0.98 4.02
CA ASN A 62 -1.29 1.62 4.34
C ASN A 62 -1.89 1.09 5.65
N GLU A 63 -1.76 -0.21 5.92
CA GLU A 63 -2.22 -0.83 7.15
C GLU A 63 -1.41 -0.34 8.35
N GLN A 64 -0.09 -0.31 8.23
CA GLN A 64 0.80 0.25 9.24
C GLN A 64 0.48 1.72 9.53
N ALA A 65 0.33 2.55 8.49
CA ALA A 65 -0.04 3.96 8.65
C ALA A 65 -1.44 4.18 9.24
N ARG A 66 -2.36 3.21 9.10
CA ARG A 66 -3.65 3.24 9.82
C ARG A 66 -3.46 2.92 11.29
N ALA A 67 -2.68 1.89 11.61
CA ALA A 67 -2.38 1.51 13.00
C ALA A 67 -1.67 2.65 13.75
N GLU A 68 -0.69 3.29 13.12
CA GLU A 68 0.03 4.44 13.70
C GLU A 68 -0.90 5.63 13.97
N ARG A 69 -1.80 5.96 13.02
CA ARG A 69 -2.79 7.02 13.22
C ARG A 69 -3.79 6.69 14.33
N ALA A 70 -4.19 5.42 14.45
CA ALA A 70 -5.08 5.00 15.52
C ALA A 70 -4.42 5.14 16.89
N ALA A 71 -3.16 4.69 17.02
CA ALA A 71 -2.38 4.84 18.25
C ALA A 71 -2.14 6.32 18.61
N GLU A 72 -1.87 7.17 17.62
CA GLU A 72 -1.73 8.62 17.85
C GLU A 72 -3.04 9.26 18.29
N ALA A 73 -4.17 8.90 17.66
CA ALA A 73 -5.48 9.38 18.07
C ALA A 73 -5.82 8.99 19.51
N GLU A 74 -5.47 7.76 19.92
CA GLU A 74 -5.63 7.30 21.31
C GLU A 74 -4.77 8.12 22.28
N ARG A 75 -3.49 8.36 21.96
CA ARG A 75 -2.61 9.24 22.76
C ARG A 75 -3.18 10.66 22.90
N ILE A 76 -3.71 11.23 21.82
CA ILE A 76 -4.32 12.57 21.84
C ILE A 76 -5.58 12.56 22.71
N ALA A 77 -6.43 11.54 22.58
CA ALA A 77 -7.64 11.41 23.38
C ALA A 77 -7.32 11.31 24.88
N GLU A 78 -6.34 10.49 25.26
CA GLU A 78 -5.86 10.40 26.65
C GLU A 78 -5.36 11.74 27.17
N ALA A 79 -4.56 12.48 26.38
CA ALA A 79 -4.05 13.79 26.74
C ALA A 79 -5.18 14.84 26.88
N ALA A 80 -6.21 14.77 26.03
CA ALA A 80 -7.38 15.66 26.10
C ALA A 80 -8.22 15.42 27.36
N CYS A 81 -8.29 14.18 27.86
CA CYS A 81 -9.04 13.84 29.07
C CYS A 81 -8.35 14.22 30.38
N ARG A 82 -7.07 14.63 30.37
CA ARG A 82 -6.36 15.05 31.59
C ARG A 82 -6.82 16.46 32.05
N PRO A 83 -7.11 16.67 33.34
CA PRO A 83 -7.40 18.00 33.88
C PRO A 83 -6.21 18.95 33.64
N GLY A 84 -6.47 20.16 33.11
CA GLY A 84 -5.41 21.14 32.78
C GLY A 84 -4.70 20.90 31.44
N SER A 85 -5.26 20.06 30.57
CA SER A 85 -4.77 19.80 29.22
C SER A 85 -4.74 21.06 28.34
N ASN A 86 -3.60 21.29 27.66
CA ASN A 86 -3.41 22.36 26.67
C ASN A 86 -3.72 21.88 25.22
N VAL A 87 -4.47 20.79 25.06
CA VAL A 87 -4.84 20.29 23.73
C VAL A 87 -5.86 21.24 23.10
N MET A 88 -5.43 21.99 22.08
CA MET A 88 -6.31 22.85 21.30
C MET A 88 -7.07 22.04 20.25
N LEU A 89 -8.32 21.67 20.56
CA LEU A 89 -9.19 20.87 19.67
C LEU A 89 -9.64 21.63 18.41
N PHE A 90 -9.60 22.96 18.45
CA PHE A 90 -9.92 23.83 17.32
C PHE A 90 -8.84 24.91 17.20
N PRO A 91 -8.49 25.34 15.98
CA PRO A 91 -7.68 26.54 15.81
C PRO A 91 -8.44 27.71 16.45
N VAL A 92 -7.75 28.49 17.28
CA VAL A 92 -8.31 29.72 17.82
C VAL A 92 -8.50 30.68 16.64
N ILE A 93 -9.72 30.76 16.12
CA ILE A 93 -10.10 31.79 15.17
C ILE A 93 -10.17 33.10 15.99
N PRO A 94 -9.31 34.10 15.72
CA PRO A 94 -9.41 35.36 16.41
C PRO A 94 -10.80 35.95 16.13
N ARG A 95 -11.55 36.26 17.19
CA ARG A 95 -12.87 36.90 17.03
C ARG A 95 -12.64 38.25 16.35
N PRO A 96 -13.21 38.51 15.17
CA PRO A 96 -13.24 39.85 14.65
C PRO A 96 -14.15 40.64 15.61
N PHE A 97 -13.59 41.67 16.24
CA PHE A 97 -14.26 42.60 17.15
C PHE A 97 -14.57 42.05 18.57
N SER A 98 -13.66 42.35 19.50
CA SER A 98 -14.06 42.65 20.89
C SER A 98 -14.00 44.16 21.00
N ASP A 99 -15.06 44.84 20.55
CA ASP A 99 -15.21 46.29 20.66
C ASP A 99 -15.35 46.65 22.14
N GLY A 100 -14.20 46.88 22.78
CA GLY A 100 -14.07 47.10 24.22
C GLY A 100 -14.00 48.57 24.61
N GLN A 101 -14.75 49.47 23.96
CA GLN A 101 -14.98 50.80 24.53
C GLN A 101 -16.48 51.17 24.53
N PRO A 102 -17.07 51.43 25.71
CA PRO A 102 -18.31 52.20 25.82
C PRO A 102 -18.01 53.65 25.43
N GLY A 103 -18.98 54.32 24.80
CA GLY A 103 -18.80 55.67 24.30
C GLY A 103 -18.43 56.69 25.38
N ASP A 104 -17.60 57.66 25.01
CA ASP A 104 -17.57 58.97 25.63
C ASP A 104 -17.39 60.03 24.53
N ALA A 105 -18.29 61.01 24.56
CA ALA A 105 -18.28 62.21 23.74
C ALA A 105 -17.60 63.34 24.52
N ALA A 106 -16.50 63.86 23.98
CA ALA A 106 -16.03 65.25 24.16
C ALA A 106 -14.88 65.54 23.18
#